data_AF-A0A923I480-F1
#
_entry.id   AF-A0A923I480-F1
#
_cell.length_a   1.000
_cell.length_b   1.000
_cell.length_c   1.000
_cell.angle_alpha   90.00
_cell.angle_beta   90.00
_cell.angle_gamma   90.00
#
_symmetry.space_group_name_H-M   'P 1'
#
loop_
_entity.id
_entity.type
_entity.pdbx_description
1 polymer ?
#
loop_
_entity_poly.entity_id
_entity_poly.type
_entity_poly.pdbx_seq_one_letter_code
_entity_poly.pdbx_strand_id
1 'polypeptide(L)'
;MMKKAAGRLGVLALALTLISTCLMGGTLAKYTADVTGDATATVAKFAFDLNGATEQTGSQKIDLSALFSKAYNNDKVSASSAVVAPGTSGKVAITLQNNGEVALKPTFKIAETNTGNIPLQYAITTDASDPADGAWAAATALKPTDTEVAVGSAAQTFYLHWRWDPDSAAAADTALGVKETLDTAKLDITCKVEQVVPTDTPTA
;
A
#
# COMPACT_ATOMS: atom_id res chain seq x y z
N MET A 1 -79.18 65.41 -22.40
CA MET A 1 -78.43 64.12 -22.50
C MET A 1 -76.95 64.20 -22.08
N MET A 2 -76.38 65.34 -21.69
CA MET A 2 -74.92 65.51 -21.51
C MET A 2 -74.32 65.00 -20.18
N LYS A 3 -75.13 64.75 -19.14
CA LYS A 3 -74.63 64.29 -17.82
C LYS A 3 -74.10 62.85 -17.81
N LYS A 4 -74.55 61.99 -18.74
CA LYS A 4 -74.11 60.58 -18.85
C LYS A 4 -72.76 60.42 -19.57
N ALA A 5 -72.40 61.37 -20.45
CA ALA A 5 -71.15 61.34 -21.21
C ALA A 5 -69.94 61.75 -20.37
N ALA A 6 -70.09 62.77 -19.51
CA ALA A 6 -69.03 63.23 -18.62
C ALA A 6 -68.61 62.19 -17.57
N GLY A 7 -69.57 61.45 -16.99
CA GLY A 7 -69.28 60.35 -16.06
C GLY A 7 -68.58 59.17 -16.75
N ARG A 8 -68.96 58.85 -17.99
CA ARG A 8 -68.31 57.80 -18.81
C ARG A 8 -66.89 58.19 -19.21
N LEU A 9 -66.64 59.46 -19.54
CA LEU A 9 -65.30 59.98 -19.81
C LEU A 9 -64.42 59.97 -18.55
N GLY A 10 -64.97 60.30 -17.39
CA GLY A 10 -64.24 60.26 -16.11
C GLY A 10 -63.80 58.84 -15.73
N VAL A 11 -64.66 57.83 -15.94
CA VAL A 11 -64.32 56.42 -15.72
C VAL A 11 -63.26 55.94 -16.72
N LEU A 12 -63.35 56.37 -17.99
CA LEU A 12 -62.36 56.02 -19.01
C LEU A 12 -60.99 56.67 -18.72
N ALA A 13 -60.99 57.93 -18.28
CA ALA A 13 -59.77 58.63 -17.87
C ALA A 13 -59.15 57.99 -16.63
N LEU A 14 -59.96 57.57 -15.65
CA LEU A 14 -59.48 56.85 -14.46
C LEU A 14 -58.94 55.46 -14.82
N ALA A 15 -59.60 54.74 -15.73
CA ALA A 15 -59.11 53.45 -16.22
C ALA A 15 -57.79 53.61 -16.97
N LEU A 16 -57.66 54.64 -17.81
CA LEU A 16 -56.45 54.92 -18.57
C LEU A 16 -55.29 55.39 -17.67
N THR A 17 -55.57 56.20 -16.65
CA THR A 17 -54.55 56.58 -15.66
C THR A 17 -54.12 55.37 -14.85
N LEU A 18 -55.03 54.49 -14.41
CA LEU A 18 -54.70 53.25 -13.70
C LEU A 18 -53.82 52.31 -14.54
N ILE A 19 -54.16 52.12 -15.83
CA ILE A 19 -53.35 51.34 -16.78
C ILE A 19 -51.95 51.98 -16.96
N SER A 20 -51.87 53.31 -17.00
CA SER A 20 -50.61 54.04 -17.10
C SER A 20 -49.75 53.89 -15.82
N THR A 21 -50.34 53.95 -14.61
CA THR A 21 -49.59 53.73 -13.36
C THR A 21 -49.18 52.27 -13.19
N CYS A 22 -49.96 51.30 -13.68
CA CYS A 22 -49.57 49.89 -13.73
C CYS A 22 -48.39 49.65 -14.69
N LEU A 23 -48.30 50.40 -15.80
CA LEU A 23 -47.21 50.29 -16.77
C LEU A 23 -45.91 50.97 -16.28
N MET A 24 -46.01 52.04 -15.48
CA MET A 24 -44.87 52.72 -14.85
C MET A 24 -44.35 52.01 -13.59
N GLY A 25 -45.08 51.01 -13.06
CA GLY A 25 -44.56 50.02 -12.11
C GLY A 25 -43.56 49.03 -12.74
N GLY A 26 -43.30 49.16 -14.04
CA GLY A 26 -42.26 48.46 -14.80
C GLY A 26 -40.82 48.87 -14.48
N THR A 27 -40.53 49.44 -13.30
CA THR A 27 -39.20 49.27 -12.71
C THR A 27 -39.06 47.80 -12.33
N LEU A 28 -38.73 46.99 -13.33
CA LEU A 28 -38.24 45.64 -13.17
C LEU A 28 -36.96 45.74 -12.34
N ALA A 29 -37.10 45.82 -11.01
CA ALA A 29 -36.05 45.42 -10.10
C ALA A 29 -35.76 43.96 -10.46
N LYS A 30 -34.72 43.74 -11.26
CA LYS A 30 -34.26 42.39 -11.54
C LYS A 30 -33.70 41.88 -10.21
N TYR A 31 -34.29 40.82 -9.67
CA TYR A 31 -33.64 40.04 -8.63
C TYR A 31 -32.45 39.33 -9.31
N THR A 32 -31.26 39.92 -9.18
CA THR A 32 -29.99 39.28 -9.59
C THR A 32 -29.26 38.86 -8.33
N ALA A 33 -28.86 37.59 -8.26
CA ALA A 33 -28.04 37.05 -7.18
C ALA A 33 -26.76 36.48 -7.78
N ASP A 34 -25.62 36.93 -7.28
CA ASP A 34 -24.34 36.32 -7.59
C ASP A 34 -24.15 35.13 -6.65
N VAL A 35 -24.04 33.93 -7.22
CA VAL A 35 -23.72 32.71 -6.48
C VAL A 35 -22.27 32.38 -6.77
N THR A 36 -21.43 32.46 -5.75
CA THR A 36 -20.02 32.06 -5.81
C THR A 36 -19.80 30.77 -5.04
N GLY A 37 -18.86 29.95 -5.49
CA GLY A 37 -18.45 28.74 -4.80
C GLY A 37 -16.94 28.55 -4.96
N ASP A 38 -16.27 28.21 -3.87
CA ASP A 38 -14.84 27.97 -3.81
C ASP A 38 -14.57 26.54 -3.37
N ALA A 39 -13.52 25.94 -3.89
CA ALA A 39 -13.04 24.63 -3.46
C ALA A 39 -11.51 24.66 -3.38
N THR A 40 -10.96 24.05 -2.33
CA THR A 40 -9.51 23.86 -2.17
C THR A 40 -9.24 22.41 -1.79
N ALA A 41 -8.14 21.87 -2.28
CA ALA A 41 -7.70 20.51 -1.97
C ALA A 41 -6.17 20.48 -1.91
N THR A 42 -5.62 19.52 -1.17
CA THR A 42 -4.18 19.26 -1.05
C THR A 42 -3.85 17.85 -1.50
N VAL A 43 -2.61 17.62 -1.92
CA VAL A 43 -2.13 16.28 -2.31
C VAL A 43 -2.03 15.39 -1.08
N ALA A 44 -2.54 14.16 -1.18
CA ALA A 44 -2.48 13.17 -0.10
C ALA A 44 -1.04 12.80 0.25
N LYS A 45 -0.77 12.63 1.55
CA LYS A 45 0.56 12.28 2.04
C LYS A 45 0.91 10.82 1.71
N PHE A 46 2.03 10.61 1.02
CA PHE A 46 2.66 9.31 0.86
C PHE A 46 3.80 9.17 1.88
N ALA A 47 3.60 8.34 2.91
CA ALA A 47 4.59 8.14 3.96
C ALA A 47 4.50 6.75 4.59
N PHE A 48 5.64 6.15 4.89
CA PHE A 48 5.70 4.81 5.47
C PHE A 48 6.98 4.60 6.28
N ASP A 49 6.97 3.55 7.11
CA ASP A 49 8.16 3.05 7.79
C ASP A 49 8.25 1.53 7.56
N LEU A 50 9.29 1.10 6.85
CA LEU A 50 9.60 -0.31 6.58
C LEU A 50 10.88 -0.71 7.31
N ASN A 51 10.77 -1.28 8.52
CA ASN A 51 11.91 -1.60 9.39
C ASN A 51 12.90 -0.42 9.57
N GLY A 52 12.40 0.80 9.75
CA GLY A 52 13.19 2.03 9.86
C GLY A 52 13.54 2.69 8.53
N ALA A 53 13.13 2.10 7.39
CA ALA A 53 13.24 2.72 6.08
C ALA A 53 12.04 3.63 5.81
N THR A 54 12.28 4.93 5.63
CA THR A 54 11.22 5.91 5.34
C THR A 54 11.27 6.41 3.91
N GLU A 55 10.18 7.03 3.44
CA GLU A 55 10.06 7.59 2.09
C GLU A 55 11.10 8.68 1.76
N GLN A 56 11.67 9.33 2.78
CA GLN A 56 12.60 10.45 2.62
C GLN A 56 14.07 10.03 2.59
N THR A 57 14.37 8.83 3.08
CA THR A 57 15.74 8.32 3.17
C THR A 57 15.97 7.36 2.01
N GLY A 58 16.72 7.80 0.99
CA GLY A 58 17.09 6.95 -0.15
C GLY A 58 17.64 5.60 0.33
N SER A 59 17.09 4.51 -0.22
CA SER A 59 17.45 3.10 -0.03
C SER A 59 18.11 2.76 1.31
N GLN A 60 17.27 2.53 2.33
CA GLN A 60 17.70 1.93 3.59
C GLN A 60 17.78 0.40 3.45
N LYS A 61 18.73 -0.23 4.16
CA LYS A 61 18.93 -1.68 4.15
C LYS A 61 18.02 -2.33 5.19
N ILE A 62 17.15 -3.25 4.76
CA ILE A 62 16.41 -4.11 5.67
C ILE A 62 17.42 -5.02 6.39
N ASP A 63 17.35 -5.04 7.72
CA ASP A 63 18.20 -5.93 8.51
C ASP A 63 17.70 -7.39 8.42
N LEU A 64 18.60 -8.27 8.02
CA LEU A 64 18.40 -9.72 7.94
C LEU A 64 19.34 -10.49 8.89
N SER A 65 20.00 -9.79 9.82
CA SER A 65 20.99 -10.38 10.73
C SER A 65 20.46 -11.56 11.55
N ALA A 66 19.15 -11.57 11.83
CA ALA A 66 18.47 -12.64 12.56
C ALA A 66 17.89 -13.75 11.67
N LEU A 67 18.08 -13.69 10.34
CA LEU A 67 17.52 -14.70 9.42
C LEU A 67 18.17 -16.07 9.65
N PHE A 68 19.50 -16.11 9.74
CA PHE A 68 20.27 -17.32 10.05
C PHE A 68 20.75 -17.30 11.50
N SER A 69 20.82 -18.47 12.11
CA SER A 69 21.19 -18.69 13.51
C SER A 69 22.47 -19.49 13.59
N LYS A 70 23.15 -19.40 14.73
CA LYS A 70 24.30 -20.26 15.06
C LYS A 70 23.88 -21.60 15.66
N ALA A 71 22.61 -21.76 16.03
CA ALA A 71 22.08 -22.99 16.62
C ALA A 71 20.62 -23.25 16.22
N TYR A 72 20.27 -24.53 16.07
CA TYR A 72 18.94 -25.00 15.66
C TYR A 72 18.55 -26.31 16.37
N ASN A 73 17.24 -26.60 16.38
CA ASN A 73 16.68 -27.92 16.72
C ASN A 73 17.17 -28.46 18.07
N ASN A 74 17.12 -27.65 19.13
CA ASN A 74 17.62 -28.00 20.47
C ASN A 74 19.11 -28.40 20.44
N ASP A 75 19.94 -27.53 19.87
CA ASP A 75 21.40 -27.67 19.76
C ASP A 75 21.89 -28.89 18.95
N LYS A 76 21.03 -29.49 18.12
CA LYS A 76 21.44 -30.53 17.15
C LYS A 76 22.32 -29.96 16.04
N VAL A 77 22.20 -28.66 15.80
CA VAL A 77 23.17 -27.88 15.04
C VAL A 77 23.62 -26.75 15.96
N SER A 78 24.92 -26.59 16.13
CA SER A 78 25.52 -25.54 16.96
C SER A 78 26.90 -25.18 16.43
N ALA A 79 27.11 -23.90 16.15
CA ALA A 79 28.32 -23.35 15.55
C ALA A 79 28.73 -22.03 16.21
N SER A 80 29.93 -21.55 15.90
CA SER A 80 30.44 -20.26 16.39
C SER A 80 29.86 -19.06 15.65
N SER A 81 29.31 -19.27 14.45
CA SER A 81 28.71 -18.26 13.59
C SER A 81 27.42 -18.79 12.97
N ALA A 82 26.69 -17.94 12.23
CA ALA A 82 25.46 -18.35 11.57
C ALA A 82 25.74 -19.48 10.56
N VAL A 83 24.93 -20.53 10.61
CA VAL A 83 25.08 -21.73 9.78
C VAL A 83 23.73 -22.17 9.23
N VAL A 84 23.77 -22.99 8.18
CA VAL A 84 22.60 -23.71 7.66
C VAL A 84 22.99 -25.17 7.47
N ALA A 85 22.05 -26.07 7.70
CA ALA A 85 22.28 -27.51 7.60
C ALA A 85 20.98 -28.25 7.25
N PRO A 86 21.06 -29.51 6.79
CA PRO A 86 19.88 -30.36 6.58
C PRO A 86 18.94 -30.35 7.79
N GLY A 87 17.64 -30.15 7.53
CA GLY A 87 16.60 -30.08 8.55
C GLY A 87 16.57 -28.80 9.40
N THR A 88 17.31 -27.75 9.02
CA THR A 88 17.23 -26.43 9.65
C THR A 88 16.35 -25.46 8.86
N SER A 89 15.70 -24.55 9.57
CA SER A 89 14.87 -23.49 9.00
C SER A 89 14.91 -22.25 9.90
N GLY A 90 14.46 -21.12 9.37
CA GLY A 90 14.40 -19.87 10.12
C GLY A 90 13.56 -18.82 9.43
N LYS A 91 13.34 -17.70 10.13
CA LYS A 91 12.56 -16.58 9.61
C LYS A 91 13.00 -15.27 10.24
N VAL A 92 12.73 -14.17 9.53
CA VAL A 92 12.86 -12.81 10.06
C VAL A 92 11.60 -12.01 9.78
N ALA A 93 11.22 -11.16 10.73
CA ALA A 93 10.07 -10.28 10.62
C ALA A 93 10.43 -8.95 9.93
N ILE A 94 9.56 -8.49 9.04
CA ILE A 94 9.65 -7.23 8.33
C ILE A 94 8.32 -6.49 8.52
N THR A 95 8.34 -5.45 9.32
CA THR A 95 7.21 -4.58 9.66
C THR A 95 7.12 -3.38 8.71
N LEU A 96 5.94 -3.16 8.15
CA LEU A 96 5.57 -2.00 7.37
C LEU A 96 4.46 -1.23 8.08
N GLN A 97 4.77 -0.02 8.54
CA GLN A 97 3.79 0.92 9.06
C GLN A 97 3.40 1.92 7.95
N ASN A 98 2.09 2.04 7.69
CA ASN A 98 1.56 3.11 6.85
C ASN A 98 1.35 4.37 7.71
N ASN A 99 2.12 5.42 7.42
CA ASN A 99 2.04 6.73 8.09
C ASN A 99 1.45 7.81 7.17
N GLY A 100 0.97 7.40 5.99
CA GLY A 100 0.40 8.25 4.97
C GLY A 100 -1.13 8.23 4.96
N GLU A 101 -1.67 8.83 3.91
CA GLU A 101 -3.10 9.00 3.67
C GLU A 101 -3.59 8.16 2.49
N VAL A 102 -2.70 7.32 1.93
CA VAL A 102 -3.00 6.42 0.82
C VAL A 102 -2.64 4.98 1.20
N ALA A 103 -3.39 4.00 0.69
CA ALA A 103 -3.07 2.60 0.89
C ALA A 103 -1.79 2.22 0.14
N LEU A 104 -1.03 1.27 0.70
CA LEU A 104 0.28 0.87 0.20
C LEU A 104 0.27 -0.58 -0.29
N LYS A 105 1.10 -0.87 -1.30
CA LYS A 105 1.34 -2.21 -1.81
C LYS A 105 2.86 -2.50 -1.81
N PRO A 106 3.39 -3.20 -0.80
CA PRO A 106 4.77 -3.66 -0.80
C PRO A 106 4.98 -4.86 -1.74
N THR A 107 6.05 -4.81 -2.52
CA THR A 107 6.51 -5.91 -3.36
C THR A 107 7.93 -6.30 -2.95
N PHE A 108 8.06 -7.43 -2.26
CA PHE A 108 9.35 -7.98 -1.86
C PHE A 108 9.99 -8.82 -2.97
N LYS A 109 11.31 -8.72 -3.10
CA LYS A 109 12.15 -9.60 -3.92
C LYS A 109 13.41 -9.94 -3.14
N ILE A 110 13.89 -11.17 -3.28
CA ILE A 110 15.18 -11.58 -2.73
C ILE A 110 16.16 -11.93 -3.85
N ALA A 111 17.44 -11.74 -3.59
CA ALA A 111 18.54 -12.18 -4.42
C ALA A 111 19.46 -13.06 -3.58
N GLU A 112 19.76 -14.25 -4.10
CA GLU A 112 20.65 -15.21 -3.45
C GLU A 112 21.98 -15.26 -4.20
N THR A 113 23.08 -15.15 -3.45
CA THR A 113 24.43 -15.49 -3.92
C THR A 113 24.83 -16.80 -3.26
N ASN A 114 24.78 -17.89 -4.03
CA ASN A 114 25.01 -19.25 -3.55
C ASN A 114 25.74 -20.06 -4.62
N THR A 115 27.06 -19.95 -4.66
CA THR A 115 27.91 -20.68 -5.62
C THR A 115 28.07 -22.16 -5.27
N GLY A 116 27.80 -22.51 -4.00
CA GLY A 116 27.89 -23.88 -3.49
C GLY A 116 26.69 -24.75 -3.88
N ASN A 117 25.61 -24.16 -4.39
CA ASN A 117 24.32 -24.83 -4.59
C ASN A 117 23.76 -25.43 -3.28
N ILE A 118 23.89 -24.69 -2.17
CA ILE A 118 23.22 -25.04 -0.91
C ILE A 118 21.71 -25.06 -1.18
N PRO A 119 20.97 -26.13 -0.85
CA PRO A 119 19.59 -26.28 -1.29
C PRO A 119 18.65 -25.48 -0.37
N LEU A 120 18.68 -24.16 -0.48
CA LEU A 120 17.81 -23.27 0.30
C LEU A 120 16.52 -22.98 -0.48
N GLN A 121 15.40 -23.07 0.23
CA GLN A 121 14.09 -22.64 -0.25
C GLN A 121 13.57 -21.52 0.63
N TYR A 122 12.73 -20.66 0.06
CA TYR A 122 12.26 -19.43 0.68
C TYR A 122 10.75 -19.25 0.48
N ALA A 123 10.14 -18.49 1.38
CA ALA A 123 8.75 -18.06 1.27
C ALA A 123 8.57 -16.71 1.97
N ILE A 124 7.59 -15.92 1.51
CA ILE A 124 7.19 -14.68 2.18
C ILE A 124 5.72 -14.77 2.54
N THR A 125 5.40 -14.61 3.83
CA THR A 125 4.04 -14.70 4.36
C THR A 125 3.72 -13.50 5.24
N THR A 126 2.45 -13.35 5.61
CA THR A 126 1.99 -12.37 6.62
C THR A 126 1.78 -13.00 8.00
N ASP A 127 1.94 -14.32 8.10
CA ASP A 127 1.82 -15.10 9.33
C ASP A 127 3.16 -15.72 9.72
N ALA A 128 3.43 -15.80 11.03
CA ALA A 128 4.70 -16.29 11.57
C ALA A 128 4.87 -17.82 11.49
N SER A 129 3.79 -18.56 11.22
CA SER A 129 3.80 -20.01 11.11
C SER A 129 4.57 -20.46 9.88
N ASP A 130 4.96 -21.73 9.89
CA ASP A 130 5.69 -22.31 8.78
C ASP A 130 4.81 -22.31 7.51
N PRO A 131 5.36 -21.86 6.36
CA PRO A 131 4.67 -21.92 5.09
C PRO A 131 4.27 -23.35 4.73
N ALA A 132 3.09 -23.50 4.13
CA ALA A 132 2.67 -24.77 3.54
C ALA A 132 3.67 -25.26 2.49
N ASP A 133 3.82 -26.58 2.31
CA ASP A 133 4.88 -27.15 1.46
C ASP A 133 4.91 -26.61 0.02
N GLY A 134 3.75 -26.30 -0.57
CA GLY A 134 3.66 -25.72 -1.91
C GLY A 134 4.04 -24.23 -2.03
N ALA A 135 4.31 -23.55 -0.92
CA ALA A 135 4.68 -22.13 -0.90
C ALA A 135 6.19 -21.89 -1.00
N TRP A 136 7.00 -22.92 -0.76
CA TRP A 136 8.45 -22.83 -0.78
C TRP A 136 8.98 -22.80 -2.21
N ALA A 137 9.92 -21.89 -2.48
CA ALA A 137 10.51 -21.72 -3.79
C ALA A 137 11.99 -21.32 -3.70
N ALA A 138 12.75 -21.56 -4.77
CA ALA A 138 14.05 -20.94 -4.93
C ALA A 138 13.92 -19.41 -4.97
N ALA A 139 15.00 -18.68 -4.63
CA ALA A 139 15.01 -17.22 -4.59
C ALA A 139 14.50 -16.55 -5.87
N THR A 140 14.84 -17.13 -7.03
CA THR A 140 14.43 -16.64 -8.36
C THR A 140 12.97 -16.90 -8.72
N ALA A 141 12.32 -17.84 -8.03
CA ALA A 141 10.94 -18.26 -8.28
C ALA A 141 9.95 -17.73 -7.22
N LEU A 142 10.43 -16.94 -6.26
CA LEU A 142 9.60 -16.34 -5.23
C LEU A 142 8.56 -15.41 -5.85
N LYS A 143 7.30 -15.66 -5.50
CA LYS A 143 6.18 -14.82 -5.93
C LYS A 143 6.16 -13.53 -5.11
N PRO A 144 5.83 -12.38 -5.73
CA PRO A 144 5.63 -11.15 -4.99
C PRO A 144 4.45 -11.31 -4.02
N THR A 145 4.53 -10.63 -2.89
CA THR A 145 3.44 -10.57 -1.91
C THR A 145 2.30 -9.72 -2.46
N ASP A 146 1.07 -10.21 -2.40
CA ASP A 146 -0.13 -9.49 -2.83
C ASP A 146 -0.94 -9.08 -1.60
N THR A 147 -0.38 -8.18 -0.80
CA THR A 147 -0.99 -7.70 0.44
C THR A 147 -1.00 -6.19 0.43
N GLU A 148 -2.18 -5.59 0.57
CA GLU A 148 -2.32 -4.16 0.75
C GLU A 148 -2.22 -3.80 2.23
N VAL A 149 -1.59 -2.66 2.51
CA VAL A 149 -1.54 -2.06 3.84
C VAL A 149 -2.43 -0.83 3.84
N ALA A 150 -3.61 -0.98 4.44
CA ALA A 150 -4.62 0.06 4.49
C ALA A 150 -4.19 1.27 5.34
N VAL A 151 -4.81 2.42 5.06
CA VAL A 151 -4.61 3.66 5.83
C VAL A 151 -5.08 3.45 7.27
N GLY A 152 -4.33 3.97 8.24
CA GLY A 152 -4.70 3.92 9.66
C GLY A 152 -4.66 2.51 10.29
N SER A 153 -4.18 1.49 9.57
CA SER A 153 -3.99 0.15 10.13
C SER A 153 -2.76 0.08 11.03
N ALA A 154 -2.77 -0.89 11.95
CA ALA A 154 -1.56 -1.28 12.67
C ALA A 154 -0.46 -1.74 11.69
N ALA A 155 0.79 -1.71 12.12
CA ALA A 155 1.92 -2.18 11.31
C ALA A 155 1.66 -3.59 10.76
N GLN A 156 1.74 -3.73 9.44
CA GLN A 156 1.67 -5.04 8.79
C GLN A 156 3.01 -5.73 8.96
N THR A 157 3.01 -6.95 9.48
CA THR A 157 4.23 -7.77 9.56
C THR A 157 4.25 -8.78 8.43
N PHE A 158 5.38 -8.86 7.75
CA PHE A 158 5.73 -9.89 6.79
C PHE A 158 6.84 -10.75 7.37
N TYR A 159 6.91 -12.02 6.97
CA TYR A 159 7.94 -12.94 7.40
C TYR A 159 8.64 -13.48 6.17
N LEU A 160 9.95 -13.25 6.07
CA LEU A 160 10.80 -13.96 5.13
C LEU A 160 11.27 -15.24 5.82
N HIS A 161 10.82 -16.38 5.31
CA HIS A 161 11.20 -17.70 5.76
C HIS A 161 12.26 -18.31 4.85
N TRP A 162 13.10 -19.16 5.42
CA TRP A 162 13.95 -20.06 4.68
C TRP A 162 13.93 -21.46 5.31
N ARG A 163 14.20 -22.48 4.50
CA ARG A 163 14.48 -23.84 4.96
C ARG A 163 15.55 -24.47 4.11
N TRP A 164 16.24 -25.44 4.67
CA TRP A 164 16.93 -26.45 3.87
C TRP A 164 15.89 -27.32 3.15
N ASP A 165 16.05 -27.53 1.85
CA ASP A 165 15.15 -28.33 1.03
C ASP A 165 15.07 -29.77 1.57
N PRO A 166 13.91 -30.23 2.07
CA PRO A 166 13.79 -31.59 2.61
C PRO A 166 14.01 -32.68 1.55
N ASP A 167 13.86 -32.35 0.26
CA ASP A 167 13.98 -33.29 -0.85
C ASP A 167 15.38 -33.26 -1.50
N SER A 168 16.34 -32.53 -0.93
CA SER A 168 17.73 -32.52 -1.43
C SER A 168 18.39 -33.90 -1.34
N ALA A 169 19.27 -34.18 -2.30
CA ALA A 169 19.95 -35.48 -2.36
C ALA A 169 21.00 -35.59 -1.24
N ALA A 170 20.86 -36.61 -0.38
CA ALA A 170 21.75 -36.84 0.77
C ALA A 170 23.26 -36.87 0.41
N ALA A 171 23.62 -37.37 -0.77
CA ALA A 171 25.00 -37.37 -1.25
C ALA A 171 25.53 -35.94 -1.53
N ALA A 172 24.70 -35.06 -2.09
CA ALA A 172 25.05 -33.67 -2.33
C ALA A 172 25.16 -32.90 -1.01
N ASP A 173 24.23 -33.13 -0.08
CA ASP A 173 24.24 -32.49 1.24
C ASP A 173 25.46 -32.88 2.05
N THR A 174 25.81 -34.18 2.03
CA THR A 174 27.03 -34.68 2.68
C THR A 174 28.27 -34.04 2.06
N ALA A 175 28.33 -33.90 0.72
CA ALA A 175 29.44 -33.28 0.03
C ALA A 175 29.63 -31.80 0.41
N LEU A 176 28.56 -31.06 0.71
CA LEU A 176 28.64 -29.69 1.25
C LEU A 176 29.24 -29.68 2.66
N GLY A 177 28.80 -30.59 3.53
CA GLY A 177 29.18 -30.62 4.94
C GLY A 177 30.61 -31.11 5.24
N VAL A 178 31.28 -31.77 4.30
CA VAL A 178 32.63 -32.34 4.50
C VAL A 178 33.76 -31.55 3.82
N LYS A 179 33.46 -30.42 3.17
CA LYS A 179 34.50 -29.60 2.52
C LYS A 179 35.48 -29.04 3.55
N GLU A 180 36.75 -28.96 3.19
CA GLU A 180 37.77 -28.28 4.01
C GLU A 180 37.44 -26.79 4.22
N THR A 181 36.87 -26.15 3.18
CA THR A 181 36.30 -24.81 3.24
C THR A 181 34.82 -24.91 2.88
N LEU A 182 33.95 -24.61 3.83
CA LEU A 182 32.50 -24.69 3.65
C LEU A 182 31.99 -23.55 2.77
N ASP A 183 31.04 -23.85 1.89
CA ASP A 183 30.38 -22.82 1.07
C ASP A 183 29.46 -21.94 1.93
N THR A 184 29.18 -20.75 1.43
CA THR A 184 28.27 -19.79 2.05
C THR A 184 27.19 -19.36 1.06
N ALA A 185 25.95 -19.22 1.55
CA ALA A 185 24.89 -18.51 0.85
C ALA A 185 24.70 -17.12 1.47
N LYS A 186 24.55 -16.10 0.63
CA LYS A 186 24.19 -14.75 1.04
C LYS A 186 22.84 -14.40 0.46
N LEU A 187 21.99 -13.76 1.26
CA LEU A 187 20.69 -13.27 0.81
C LEU A 187 20.60 -11.75 0.96
N ASP A 188 20.14 -11.10 -0.11
CA ASP A 188 19.78 -9.70 -0.12
C ASP A 188 18.27 -9.58 -0.37
N ILE A 189 17.60 -8.63 0.29
CA ILE A 189 16.18 -8.35 0.09
C ILE A 189 16.00 -6.92 -0.42
N THR A 190 15.01 -6.75 -1.31
CA THR A 190 14.54 -5.45 -1.78
C THR A 190 13.03 -5.40 -1.64
N CYS A 191 12.50 -4.21 -1.31
CA CYS A 191 11.07 -3.96 -1.28
C CYS A 191 10.76 -2.70 -2.08
N LYS A 192 9.79 -2.81 -2.99
CA LYS A 192 9.19 -1.65 -3.67
C LYS A 192 7.83 -1.38 -3.04
N VAL A 193 7.64 -0.19 -2.47
CA VAL A 193 6.36 0.22 -1.88
C VAL A 193 5.67 1.18 -2.86
N GLU A 194 4.46 0.83 -3.30
CA GLU A 194 3.66 1.64 -4.22
C GLU A 194 2.35 2.06 -3.58
N GLN A 195 1.77 3.17 -4.03
CA GLN A 195 0.41 3.53 -3.70
C GLN A 195 -0.58 2.58 -4.41
N VAL A 196 -1.64 2.18 -3.72
CA VAL A 196 -2.80 1.54 -4.35
C VAL A 196 -3.65 2.61 -5.06
N VAL A 197 -3.87 2.43 -6.36
CA VAL A 197 -4.67 3.36 -7.17
C VAL A 197 -6.16 3.08 -6.94
N PRO A 198 -6.98 4.08 -6.55
CA PRO A 198 -8.42 3.90 -6.43
C PRO A 198 -9.04 3.51 -7.77
N THR A 199 -9.87 2.47 -7.79
CA THR A 199 -10.55 1.98 -9.01
C THR A 199 -12.00 2.43 -9.11
N ASP A 200 -12.59 2.84 -8.00
CA ASP A 200 -13.99 3.23 -7.95
C ASP A 200 -14.15 4.72 -8.27
N THR A 201 -15.21 5.04 -9.03
CA THR A 201 -15.58 6.44 -9.27
C THR A 201 -16.24 7.01 -8.01
N PRO A 202 -15.82 8.19 -7.51
CA PRO A 202 -16.48 8.79 -6.35
C PRO A 202 -17.96 9.03 -6.64
N THR A 203 -18.84 8.46 -5.82
CA THR A 203 -20.26 8.82 -5.79
C THR A 203 -20.40 10.22 -5.20
N ALA A 204 -21.08 11.10 -5.93
CA ALA A 204 -21.44 12.45 -5.52
C ALA A 204 -22.52 12.46 -4.43
#